data_AF-A0A2G3JYE6-F1
#
_entry.id   AF-A0A2G3JYE6-F1
#
_cell.length_a   1.000
_cell.length_b   1.000
_cell.length_c   1.000
_cell.angle_alpha   90.00
_cell.angle_beta   90.00
_cell.angle_gamma   90.00
#
_symmetry.space_group_name_H-M   'P 1'
#
loop_
_entity.id
_entity.type
_entity.pdbx_description
1 polymer ?
#
loop_
_entity_poly.entity_id
_entity_poly.type
_entity_poly.pdbx_seq_one_letter_code
_entity_poly.pdbx_strand_id
1 'polypeptide(L)'
;MGWDFGLTPACIVTQLTPRGQLRILREFIAERMGVEQFTRDVVKPQLRALYPEWTLEWDEDQAEWEQITGWGDPAGVAASDTDEKTCFSILRDEGLDITPTRTNAPIARIGAVESFLVRMVDGEPALLLDPSCKTLRKGFNGGYQLRKMQVAGEERFTEKPDKNRFSHPHDALQYVALGHNGNPGAEKTESSRAKSRSSGGYKTA
;
A
#
# COMPACT_ATOMS: atom_id res chain seq x y z
N MET A 1 -1.27 2.70 4.53
CA MET A 1 -1.79 1.37 4.14
C MET A 1 -1.21 0.93 2.81
N GLY A 2 -1.07 -0.38 2.59
CA GLY A 2 -0.65 -0.97 1.32
C GLY A 2 -1.76 -1.79 0.69
N TRP A 3 -1.98 -1.65 -0.62
CA TRP A 3 -3.09 -2.29 -1.33
C TRP A 3 -2.61 -3.10 -2.53
N ASP A 4 -3.00 -4.37 -2.57
CA ASP A 4 -2.95 -5.20 -3.76
C ASP A 4 -4.37 -5.40 -4.29
N PHE A 5 -4.57 -5.10 -5.56
CA PHE A 5 -5.87 -5.11 -6.21
C PHE A 5 -6.11 -6.44 -6.95
N GLY A 6 -7.34 -6.66 -7.35
CA GLY A 6 -7.75 -7.83 -8.12
C GLY A 6 -8.88 -8.60 -7.44
N LEU A 7 -9.14 -9.82 -7.92
CA LEU A 7 -10.21 -10.68 -7.39
C LEU A 7 -9.88 -11.30 -6.03
N THR A 8 -8.62 -11.20 -5.59
CA THR A 8 -8.16 -11.61 -4.25
C THR A 8 -7.46 -10.43 -3.59
N PRO A 9 -8.19 -9.36 -3.24
CA PRO A 9 -7.59 -8.13 -2.78
C PRO A 9 -6.98 -8.30 -1.38
N ALA A 10 -5.92 -7.55 -1.13
CA ALA A 10 -5.27 -7.49 0.17
C ALA A 10 -4.98 -6.05 0.58
N CYS A 11 -5.18 -5.76 1.87
CA CYS A 11 -4.85 -4.47 2.48
C CYS A 11 -3.99 -4.71 3.73
N ILE A 12 -2.81 -4.10 3.76
CA ILE A 12 -1.88 -4.15 4.89
C ILE A 12 -1.86 -2.80 5.61
N VAL A 13 -2.23 -2.84 6.89
CA VAL A 13 -2.23 -1.66 7.75
C VAL A 13 -0.87 -1.54 8.42
N THR A 14 -0.22 -0.39 8.24
CA THR A 14 1.11 -0.12 8.77
C THR A 14 1.17 1.24 9.46
N GLN A 15 2.14 1.40 10.34
CA GLN A 15 2.54 2.68 10.90
C GLN A 15 4.06 2.83 10.76
N LEU A 16 4.53 3.89 10.10
CA LEU A 16 5.93 4.28 10.12
C LEU A 16 6.15 5.24 11.30
N THR A 17 6.96 4.84 12.26
CA THR A 17 7.32 5.72 13.39
C THR A 17 8.24 6.85 12.93
N PRO A 18 8.30 8.00 13.65
CA PRO A 18 9.21 9.10 13.31
C PRO A 18 10.70 8.72 13.25
N ARG A 19 11.07 7.61 13.90
CA ARG A 19 12.44 7.09 13.92
C ARG A 19 12.73 6.10 12.77
N GLY A 20 11.74 5.84 11.91
CA GLY A 20 11.89 4.99 10.73
C GLY A 20 11.65 3.49 10.96
N GLN A 21 11.06 3.09 12.09
CA GLN A 21 10.58 1.72 12.31
C GLN A 21 9.20 1.55 11.68
N LEU A 22 9.06 0.58 10.76
CA LEU A 22 7.81 0.19 10.11
C LEU A 22 7.13 -0.91 10.94
N ARG A 23 5.94 -0.60 11.46
CA ARG A 23 5.11 -1.53 12.23
C ARG A 23 3.96 -2.00 11.37
N ILE A 24 3.87 -3.30 11.12
CA ILE A 24 2.75 -3.93 10.44
C ILE A 24 1.73 -4.32 11.50
N LEU A 25 0.57 -3.68 11.44
CA LEU A 25 -0.43 -3.73 12.50
C LEU A 25 -1.52 -4.77 12.20
N ARG A 26 -2.03 -4.81 10.96
CA ARG A 26 -3.08 -5.75 10.53
C ARG A 26 -2.89 -6.16 9.08
N GLU A 27 -3.42 -7.33 8.76
CA GLU A 27 -3.60 -7.81 7.39
C GLU A 27 -5.09 -8.09 7.15
N PHE A 28 -5.63 -7.56 6.06
CA PHE A 28 -6.97 -7.87 5.57
C PHE A 28 -6.82 -8.52 4.20
N ILE A 29 -7.51 -9.64 4.00
CA ILE A 29 -7.39 -10.46 2.79
C ILE A 29 -8.78 -10.99 2.48
N ALA A 30 -9.23 -10.88 1.24
CA ALA A 30 -10.46 -11.49 0.76
C ALA A 30 -10.19 -12.29 -0.50
N GLU A 31 -11.04 -13.30 -0.76
CA GLU A 31 -11.05 -14.07 -1.98
C GLU A 31 -12.35 -13.82 -2.73
N ARG A 32 -12.27 -13.73 -4.06
CA ARG A 32 -13.42 -13.54 -4.97
C ARG A 32 -14.25 -12.31 -4.62
N MET A 33 -13.59 -11.20 -4.31
CA MET A 33 -14.21 -9.95 -3.88
C MET A 33 -13.61 -8.77 -4.65
N GLY A 34 -14.46 -7.85 -5.11
CA GLY A 34 -14.02 -6.60 -5.75
C GLY A 34 -13.51 -5.59 -4.74
N VAL A 35 -12.71 -4.60 -5.18
CA VAL A 35 -12.05 -3.64 -4.29
C VAL A 35 -13.06 -2.78 -3.51
N GLU A 36 -14.18 -2.41 -4.13
CA GLU A 36 -15.26 -1.63 -3.48
C GLU A 36 -15.85 -2.42 -2.31
N GLN A 37 -16.31 -3.64 -2.60
CA GLN A 37 -16.91 -4.53 -1.60
C GLN A 37 -15.91 -4.85 -0.48
N PHE A 38 -14.66 -5.14 -0.83
CA PHE A 38 -13.61 -5.40 0.15
C PHE A 38 -13.36 -4.20 1.07
N THR A 39 -13.39 -3.00 0.51
CA THR A 39 -13.21 -1.77 1.28
C THR A 39 -14.38 -1.53 2.24
N ARG A 40 -15.60 -1.57 1.72
CA ARG A 40 -16.84 -1.28 2.47
C ARG A 40 -17.17 -2.33 3.51
N ASP A 41 -17.03 -3.60 3.17
CA ASP A 41 -17.56 -4.71 3.99
C ASP A 41 -16.48 -5.33 4.89
N VAL A 42 -15.18 -5.17 4.58
CA VAL A 42 -14.07 -5.76 5.34
C VAL A 42 -13.18 -4.70 5.97
N VAL A 43 -12.53 -3.86 5.16
CA VAL A 43 -11.47 -2.96 5.65
C VAL A 43 -12.02 -1.88 6.58
N LYS A 44 -13.01 -1.09 6.13
CA LYS A 44 -13.55 0.02 6.93
C LYS A 44 -14.19 -0.43 8.25
N PRO A 45 -15.04 -1.48 8.30
CA PRO A 45 -15.61 -1.96 9.56
C PRO A 45 -14.53 -2.42 10.55
N GLN A 46 -13.49 -3.11 10.07
CA GLN A 46 -12.41 -3.56 10.95
C GLN A 46 -11.52 -2.41 11.42
N LEU A 47 -11.22 -1.43 10.57
CA LEU A 47 -10.50 -0.22 10.99
C LEU A 47 -11.27 0.53 12.08
N ARG A 48 -12.58 0.77 11.90
CA ARG A 48 -13.43 1.44 12.91
C ARG A 48 -13.48 0.68 14.24
N ALA A 49 -13.48 -0.65 14.20
CA ALA A 49 -13.54 -1.47 15.40
C ALA A 49 -12.19 -1.55 16.14
N LEU A 50 -11.07 -1.59 15.40
CA LEU A 50 -9.74 -1.77 15.97
C LEU A 50 -9.05 -0.44 16.33
N TYR A 51 -9.38 0.63 15.60
CA TYR A 51 -8.80 1.95 15.69
C TYR A 51 -9.91 3.02 15.64
N PRO A 52 -10.82 3.05 16.63
CA PRO A 52 -11.94 4.01 16.64
C PRO A 52 -11.49 5.48 16.67
N GLU A 53 -10.24 5.74 17.08
CA GLU A 53 -9.61 7.06 17.09
C GLU A 53 -9.03 7.47 15.73
N TRP A 54 -8.98 6.57 14.74
CA TRP A 54 -8.56 6.91 13.38
C TRP A 54 -9.75 7.43 12.60
N THR A 55 -9.73 8.72 12.26
CA THR A 55 -10.75 9.33 11.42
C THR A 55 -10.66 8.73 10.01
N LEU A 56 -11.82 8.39 9.43
CA LEU A 56 -11.96 7.94 8.03
C LEU A 56 -12.70 8.99 7.19
N GLU A 57 -12.84 10.19 7.75
CA GLU A 57 -13.67 11.27 7.24
C GLU A 57 -12.78 12.38 6.70
N TRP A 58 -13.32 13.08 5.71
CA TRP A 58 -12.72 14.29 5.19
C TRP A 58 -12.91 15.40 6.22
N ASP A 59 -11.82 16.02 6.64
CA ASP A 59 -11.90 17.22 7.47
C ASP A 59 -12.12 18.43 6.54
N GLU A 60 -13.35 18.94 6.51
CA GLU A 60 -13.72 20.10 5.70
C GLU A 60 -12.97 21.37 6.15
N ASP A 61 -12.67 21.51 7.44
CA ASP A 61 -12.02 22.68 8.01
C ASP A 61 -10.53 22.72 7.70
N GLN A 62 -9.87 21.55 7.69
CA GLN A 62 -8.46 21.41 7.31
C GLN A 62 -8.26 21.19 5.81
N ALA A 63 -9.32 20.85 5.07
CA ALA A 63 -9.26 20.41 3.67
C ALA A 63 -8.21 19.31 3.43
N GLU A 64 -8.10 18.40 4.40
CA GLU A 64 -7.16 17.29 4.43
C GLU A 64 -7.89 16.06 5.00
N TRP A 65 -7.43 14.85 4.63
CA TRP A 65 -7.94 13.63 5.26
C TRP A 65 -7.29 13.49 6.63
N GLU A 66 -8.07 13.34 7.70
CA GLU A 66 -7.52 12.98 9.01
C GLU A 66 -7.01 11.53 8.99
N GLN A 67 -5.79 11.36 8.49
CA GLN A 67 -4.77 10.36 8.86
C GLN A 67 -5.00 8.86 8.59
N ILE A 68 -5.56 8.47 7.45
CA ILE A 68 -5.16 7.19 6.82
C ILE A 68 -4.86 7.37 5.33
N THR A 69 -3.56 7.42 5.00
CA THR A 69 -3.07 7.41 3.62
C THR A 69 -2.46 6.07 3.25
N GLY A 70 -2.21 5.85 1.96
CA GLY A 70 -1.52 4.64 1.53
C GLY A 70 -1.10 4.59 0.08
N TRP A 71 -0.61 3.41 -0.29
CA TRP A 71 -0.11 3.11 -1.61
C TRP A 71 -0.67 1.81 -2.18
N GLY A 72 -0.79 1.72 -3.50
CA GLY A 72 -1.19 0.49 -4.19
C GLY A 72 -0.49 0.27 -5.53
N ASP A 73 -0.86 -0.81 -6.21
CA ASP A 73 -0.34 -1.15 -7.53
C ASP A 73 -0.68 -0.05 -8.56
N PRO A 74 0.30 0.57 -9.25
CA PRO A 74 0.03 1.54 -10.31
C PRO A 74 -0.80 0.98 -11.47
N ALA A 75 -0.88 -0.34 -11.66
CA ALA A 75 -1.78 -0.94 -12.64
C ALA A 75 -3.26 -0.67 -12.32
N GLY A 76 -3.61 -0.39 -11.06
CA GLY A 76 -4.97 0.00 -10.65
C GLY A 76 -5.46 1.35 -11.16
N VAL A 77 -4.61 2.09 -11.90
CA VAL A 77 -4.98 3.32 -12.63
C VAL A 77 -5.73 3.00 -13.93
N ALA A 78 -5.62 1.78 -14.45
CA ALA A 78 -6.47 1.33 -15.53
C ALA A 78 -7.92 1.24 -15.02
N ALA A 79 -8.85 1.85 -15.76
CA ALA A 79 -10.26 1.69 -15.53
C ALA A 79 -10.65 0.20 -15.68
N SER A 80 -11.56 -0.29 -14.85
CA SER A 80 -12.15 -1.60 -15.09
C SER A 80 -12.93 -1.60 -16.40
N ASP A 81 -12.92 -2.71 -17.14
CA ASP A 81 -13.71 -2.88 -18.37
C ASP A 81 -15.23 -2.77 -18.15
N THR A 82 -15.69 -2.74 -16.89
CA THR A 82 -17.11 -2.86 -16.51
C THR A 82 -17.71 -1.54 -16.00
N ASP A 83 -17.00 -0.79 -15.16
CA ASP A 83 -17.55 0.39 -14.48
C ASP A 83 -16.78 1.69 -14.77
N GLU A 84 -15.80 1.67 -15.68
CA GLU A 84 -14.92 2.80 -16.05
C GLU A 84 -14.16 3.48 -14.87
N LYS A 85 -14.38 3.04 -13.64
CA LYS A 85 -13.70 3.50 -12.44
C LYS A 85 -12.39 2.76 -12.25
N THR A 86 -11.38 3.51 -11.82
CA THR A 86 -10.08 2.98 -11.37
C THR A 86 -10.21 2.45 -9.94
N CYS A 87 -9.31 1.55 -9.52
CA CYS A 87 -9.29 1.07 -8.13
C CYS A 87 -9.07 2.24 -7.15
N PHE A 88 -8.28 3.23 -7.54
CA PHE A 88 -8.00 4.43 -6.75
C PHE A 88 -9.21 5.35 -6.61
N SER A 89 -10.00 5.53 -7.68
CA SER A 89 -11.23 6.32 -7.60
C SER A 89 -12.27 5.64 -6.71
N ILE A 90 -12.39 4.31 -6.77
CA ILE A 90 -13.26 3.55 -5.87
C ILE A 90 -12.86 3.75 -4.41
N LEU A 91 -11.56 3.63 -4.11
CA LEU A 91 -11.06 3.83 -2.75
C LEU A 91 -11.30 5.27 -2.25
N ARG A 92 -11.13 6.26 -3.13
CA ARG A 92 -11.43 7.65 -2.82
C ARG A 92 -12.91 7.89 -2.56
N ASP A 93 -13.80 7.31 -3.36
CA ASP A 93 -15.26 7.36 -3.15
C ASP A 93 -15.62 6.74 -1.78
N GLU A 94 -14.87 5.73 -1.34
CA GLU A 94 -14.98 5.11 -0.02
C GLU A 94 -14.28 5.89 1.11
N GLY A 95 -13.70 7.05 0.84
CA GLY A 95 -13.05 7.90 1.84
C GLY A 95 -11.62 7.48 2.21
N LEU A 96 -10.94 6.71 1.35
CA LEU A 96 -9.56 6.28 1.55
C LEU A 96 -8.63 6.93 0.53
N ASP A 97 -7.66 7.73 1.00
CA ASP A 97 -6.66 8.36 0.13
C ASP A 97 -5.47 7.42 -0.14
N ILE A 98 -5.64 6.60 -1.17
CA ILE A 98 -4.62 5.66 -1.64
C ILE A 98 -4.06 6.17 -2.97
N THR A 99 -2.73 6.19 -3.09
CA THR A 99 -2.03 6.66 -4.28
C THR A 99 -1.26 5.52 -4.96
N PRO A 100 -1.05 5.56 -6.27
CA PRO A 100 -0.20 4.56 -6.92
C PRO A 100 1.25 4.71 -6.46
N THR A 101 1.95 3.58 -6.27
CA THR A 101 3.41 3.62 -6.13
C THR A 101 4.08 4.03 -7.45
N ARG A 102 5.31 4.54 -7.37
CA ARG A 102 6.08 4.99 -8.55
C ARG A 102 6.44 3.89 -9.56
N THR A 103 6.40 2.62 -9.15
CA THR A 103 6.75 1.48 -9.99
C THR A 103 6.17 0.19 -9.44
N ASN A 104 5.82 -0.74 -10.32
CA ASN A 104 5.45 -2.11 -9.97
C ASN A 104 6.60 -3.12 -10.15
N ALA A 105 7.84 -2.64 -10.40
CA ALA A 105 8.99 -3.52 -10.63
C ALA A 105 9.30 -4.39 -9.39
N PRO A 106 9.27 -5.74 -9.49
CA PRO A 106 9.45 -6.63 -8.34
C PRO A 106 10.74 -6.40 -7.56
N ILE A 107 11.86 -6.14 -8.26
CA ILE A 107 13.15 -5.83 -7.61
C ILE A 107 13.03 -4.61 -6.70
N ALA A 108 12.38 -3.53 -7.16
CA ALA A 108 12.20 -2.33 -6.36
C ALA A 108 11.24 -2.55 -5.17
N ARG A 109 10.18 -3.33 -5.40
CA ARG A 109 9.16 -3.65 -4.39
C ARG A 109 9.71 -4.55 -3.28
N ILE A 110 10.41 -5.62 -3.64
CA ILE A 110 11.07 -6.54 -2.70
C ILE A 110 12.20 -5.83 -1.96
N GLY A 111 13.07 -5.12 -2.68
CA GLY A 111 14.16 -4.37 -2.07
C GLY A 111 13.68 -3.31 -1.06
N ALA A 112 12.47 -2.75 -1.25
CA ALA A 112 11.89 -1.84 -0.29
C ALA A 112 11.59 -2.53 1.06
N VAL A 113 11.02 -3.73 1.05
CA VAL A 113 10.79 -4.50 2.28
C VAL A 113 12.12 -4.94 2.90
N GLU A 114 13.06 -5.43 2.08
CA GLU A 114 14.39 -5.86 2.54
C GLU A 114 15.12 -4.75 3.30
N SER A 115 15.01 -3.49 2.85
CA SER A 115 15.65 -2.36 3.53
C SER A 115 15.21 -2.16 4.99
N PHE A 116 13.98 -2.56 5.34
CA PHE A 116 13.51 -2.56 6.73
C PHE A 116 13.90 -3.83 7.48
N LEU A 117 14.08 -4.96 6.79
CA LEU A 117 14.46 -6.23 7.41
C LEU A 117 15.94 -6.26 7.84
N VAL A 118 16.82 -5.56 7.12
CA VAL A 118 18.27 -5.63 7.33
C VAL A 118 18.84 -4.60 8.31
N ARG A 119 18.01 -3.72 8.87
CA ARG A 119 18.48 -2.62 9.72
C ARG A 119 17.77 -2.60 11.09
N MET A 120 18.42 -1.92 12.04
CA MET A 120 17.91 -1.70 13.39
C MET A 120 17.55 -0.22 13.58
N VAL A 121 16.54 0.05 14.40
CA VAL A 121 16.14 1.39 14.86
C VAL A 121 16.12 1.35 16.38
N ASP A 122 17.01 2.12 17.01
CA ASP A 122 17.19 2.17 18.47
C ASP A 122 17.37 0.81 19.16
N GLY A 123 18.12 -0.09 18.52
CA GLY A 123 18.40 -1.42 19.07
C GLY A 123 17.30 -2.46 18.82
N GLU A 124 16.18 -2.08 18.20
CA GLU A 124 15.09 -2.98 17.79
C GLU A 124 15.07 -3.16 16.26
N PRO A 125 14.50 -4.25 15.72
CA PRO A 125 14.32 -4.41 14.28
C PRO A 125 13.54 -3.25 13.66
N ALA A 126 13.95 -2.79 12.48
CA ALA A 126 13.25 -1.73 11.77
C ALA A 126 11.90 -2.15 11.17
N LEU A 127 11.63 -3.46 11.05
CA LEU A 127 10.32 -4.00 10.72
C LEU A 127 9.80 -4.83 11.88
N LEU A 128 8.63 -4.45 12.40
CA LEU A 128 7.90 -5.24 13.40
C LEU A 128 6.59 -5.73 12.80
N LEU A 129 6.25 -6.99 13.08
CA LEU A 129 5.04 -7.64 12.60
C LEU A 129 4.16 -8.03 13.78
N ASP A 130 2.93 -7.49 13.84
CA ASP A 130 1.95 -7.89 14.83
C ASP A 130 1.65 -9.41 14.71
N PRO A 131 1.62 -10.17 15.83
CA PRO A 131 1.38 -11.62 15.80
C PRO A 131 0.03 -12.05 15.21
N SER A 132 -0.95 -11.15 15.10
CA SER A 132 -2.24 -11.39 14.45
C SER A 132 -2.13 -11.51 12.91
N CYS A 133 -1.07 -10.97 12.31
CA CYS A 133 -0.79 -11.05 10.86
C CYS A 133 -0.23 -12.43 10.47
N LYS A 134 -1.06 -13.47 10.60
CA LYS A 134 -0.67 -14.89 10.45
C LYS A 134 -0.22 -15.24 9.03
N THR A 135 -0.78 -14.61 8.02
CA THR A 135 -0.53 -14.87 6.60
C THR A 135 0.82 -14.30 6.19
N LEU A 136 1.06 -13.02 6.48
CA LEU A 136 2.38 -12.40 6.32
C LEU A 136 3.45 -13.14 7.12
N ARG A 137 3.16 -13.52 8.38
CA ARG A 137 4.13 -14.27 9.19
C ARG A 137 4.50 -15.61 8.55
N LYS A 138 3.52 -16.35 8.02
CA LYS A 138 3.77 -17.60 7.29
C LYS A 138 4.48 -17.35 5.95
N GLY A 139 4.16 -16.26 5.26
CA GLY A 139 4.81 -15.85 4.03
C GLY A 139 6.30 -15.54 4.23
N PHE A 140 6.63 -14.72 5.24
CA PHE A 140 8.02 -14.44 5.64
C PHE A 140 8.80 -15.70 6.04
N ASN A 141 8.15 -16.66 6.71
CA ASN A 141 8.78 -17.93 7.10
C ASN A 141 8.90 -18.96 5.95
N GLY A 142 8.71 -18.55 4.69
CA GLY A 142 8.94 -19.39 3.51
C GLY A 142 7.70 -19.62 2.62
N GLY A 143 6.53 -19.11 3.00
CA GLY A 143 5.35 -19.17 2.13
C GLY A 143 5.46 -18.30 0.88
N TYR A 144 6.16 -17.15 0.99
CA TYR A 144 6.48 -16.28 -0.12
C TYR A 144 7.92 -16.55 -0.56
N GLN A 145 8.07 -17.28 -1.67
CA GLN A 145 9.37 -17.82 -2.11
C GLN A 145 9.46 -17.90 -3.64
N LEU A 146 10.69 -17.94 -4.16
CA LEU A 146 10.94 -18.23 -5.57
C LEU A 146 10.60 -19.70 -5.87
N ARG A 147 10.02 -19.97 -7.04
CA ARG A 147 9.69 -21.35 -7.45
C ARG A 147 10.90 -21.98 -8.12
N LYS A 148 11.24 -23.21 -7.72
CA LYS A 148 12.25 -24.02 -8.42
C LYS A 148 11.73 -24.40 -9.81
N MET A 149 12.53 -24.16 -10.84
CA MET A 149 12.25 -24.55 -12.22
C MET A 149 12.70 -25.99 -12.45
N GLN A 150 11.86 -26.78 -13.12
CA GLN A 150 12.19 -28.16 -13.48
C GLN A 150 13.06 -28.17 -14.75
N VAL A 151 14.34 -27.80 -14.59
CA VAL A 151 15.34 -27.88 -15.66
C VAL A 151 16.29 -29.02 -15.32
N ALA A 152 16.55 -29.91 -16.28
CA ALA A 152 17.46 -31.03 -16.08
C ALA A 152 18.91 -30.54 -15.88
N GLY A 153 19.56 -30.99 -14.81
CA GLY A 153 21.00 -30.79 -14.57
C GLY A 153 21.42 -29.54 -13.78
N GLU A 154 20.54 -28.55 -13.57
CA GLU A 154 20.85 -27.33 -12.82
C GLU A 154 19.69 -26.87 -11.92
N GLU A 155 20.00 -26.44 -10.69
CA GLU A 155 19.02 -25.75 -9.85
C GLU A 155 18.82 -24.33 -10.35
N ARG A 156 17.70 -24.08 -11.03
CA ARG A 156 17.28 -22.74 -11.43
C ARG A 156 15.99 -22.35 -10.72
N PHE A 157 15.85 -21.07 -10.37
CA PHE A 157 14.67 -20.51 -9.74
C PHE A 157 14.03 -19.43 -10.62
N THR A 158 12.75 -19.18 -10.43
CA THR A 158 12.07 -18.05 -11.09
C THR A 158 12.67 -16.72 -10.64
N GLU A 159 12.64 -15.71 -11.52
CA GLU A 159 13.11 -14.35 -11.17
C GLU A 159 12.16 -13.62 -10.21
N LYS A 160 10.90 -14.07 -10.14
CA LYS A 160 9.86 -13.52 -9.28
C LYS A 160 9.32 -14.59 -8.35
N PRO A 161 8.86 -14.22 -7.15
CA PRO A 161 8.19 -15.14 -6.24
C PRO A 161 6.98 -15.81 -6.89
N ASP A 162 6.71 -17.04 -6.46
CA ASP A 162 5.58 -17.82 -6.94
C ASP A 162 4.26 -17.13 -6.61
N LYS A 163 3.28 -17.18 -7.52
CA LYS A 163 1.95 -16.61 -7.25
C LYS A 163 1.12 -17.63 -6.46
N ASN A 164 0.86 -17.31 -5.21
CA ASN A 164 0.12 -18.14 -4.27
C ASN A 164 -0.66 -17.27 -3.27
N ARG A 165 -1.28 -17.89 -2.27
CA ARG A 165 -2.09 -17.19 -1.25
C ARG A 165 -1.30 -16.20 -0.38
N PHE A 166 0.02 -16.26 -0.39
CA PHE A 166 0.90 -15.33 0.34
C PHE A 166 1.35 -14.16 -0.54
N SER A 167 1.23 -14.26 -1.87
CA SER A 167 1.71 -13.22 -2.78
C SER A 167 0.94 -11.91 -2.64
N HIS A 168 -0.39 -11.96 -2.61
CA HIS A 168 -1.23 -10.75 -2.52
C HIS A 168 -0.96 -9.90 -1.26
N PRO A 169 -0.93 -10.49 -0.04
CA PRO A 169 -0.57 -9.73 1.16
C PRO A 169 0.87 -9.20 1.13
N HIS A 170 1.81 -9.97 0.57
CA HIS A 170 3.20 -9.52 0.42
C HIS A 170 3.34 -8.41 -0.61
N ASP A 171 2.61 -8.46 -1.72
CA ASP A 171 2.60 -7.39 -2.73
C ASP A 171 2.04 -6.09 -2.13
N ALA A 172 0.92 -6.17 -1.40
CA ALA A 172 0.36 -5.06 -0.64
C ALA A 172 1.36 -4.46 0.36
N LEU A 173 2.06 -5.29 1.14
CA LEU A 173 3.13 -4.85 2.05
C LEU A 173 4.28 -4.16 1.29
N GLN A 174 4.67 -4.70 0.15
CA GLN A 174 5.75 -4.13 -0.65
C GLN A 174 5.38 -2.75 -1.20
N TYR A 175 4.13 -2.52 -1.61
CA TYR A 175 3.70 -1.20 -2.07
C TYR A 175 3.80 -0.14 -0.99
N VAL A 176 3.35 -0.45 0.24
CA VAL A 176 3.47 0.52 1.35
C VAL A 176 4.91 0.71 1.81
N ALA A 177 5.73 -0.34 1.82
CA ALA A 177 7.16 -0.20 2.10
C ALA A 177 7.86 0.67 1.03
N LEU A 178 7.53 0.48 -0.24
CA LEU A 178 8.05 1.29 -1.35
C LEU A 178 7.60 2.75 -1.25
N GLY A 179 6.36 3.01 -0.84
CA GLY A 179 5.86 4.36 -0.58
C GLY A 179 6.62 5.07 0.55
N HIS A 180 6.89 4.35 1.65
CA HIS A 180 7.63 4.87 2.79
C HIS A 180 9.14 5.11 2.53
N ASN A 181 9.77 4.33 1.65
CA ASN A 181 11.21 4.44 1.35
C ASN A 181 11.63 5.66 0.52
N GLY A 182 10.73 6.62 0.36
CA GLY A 182 10.95 7.77 -0.49
C GLY A 182 10.51 7.45 -1.91
N ASN A 183 9.51 8.21 -2.33
CA ASN A 183 9.24 8.48 -3.72
C ASN A 183 10.24 9.59 -4.13
N PRO A 184 11.37 9.32 -4.81
CA PRO A 184 12.21 10.40 -5.34
C PRO A 184 11.46 11.31 -6.35
N GLY A 185 10.20 11.01 -6.66
CA GLY A 185 9.28 11.87 -7.43
C GLY A 185 8.23 12.64 -6.61
N ALA A 186 8.15 12.50 -5.28
CA ALA A 186 7.20 13.25 -4.44
C ALA A 186 7.73 14.64 -4.00
N GLU A 187 8.96 15.01 -4.35
CA GLU A 187 9.51 16.36 -4.11
C GLU A 187 8.93 17.45 -5.04
N LYS A 188 7.80 17.22 -5.74
CA LYS A 188 7.24 18.20 -6.70
C LYS A 188 5.74 18.49 -6.60
N THR A 189 5.10 18.33 -5.45
CA THR A 189 3.68 18.72 -5.31
C THR A 189 3.44 20.01 -4.53
N GLU A 190 4.45 20.59 -3.87
CA GLU A 190 4.31 21.92 -3.25
C GLU A 190 4.44 23.06 -4.26
N SER A 191 5.17 22.88 -5.36
CA SER A 191 5.40 23.94 -6.35
C SER A 191 4.19 24.20 -7.28
N SER A 192 3.23 23.29 -7.40
CA SER A 192 2.06 23.45 -8.29
C SER A 192 0.89 24.18 -7.63
N ARG A 193 0.74 24.10 -6.29
CA ARG A 193 -0.27 24.88 -5.53
C ARG A 193 0.02 26.38 -5.48
N ALA A 194 1.29 26.79 -5.62
CA ALA A 194 1.69 28.21 -5.57
C ALA A 194 1.43 28.99 -6.87
N LYS A 195 1.32 28.32 -8.03
CA LYS A 195 1.19 29.01 -9.34
C LYS A 195 -0.25 29.35 -9.74
N SER A 196 -1.27 28.76 -9.13
CA SER A 196 -2.67 29.10 -9.44
C SER A 196 -3.18 30.35 -8.71
N ARG A 197 -2.43 30.87 -7.71
CA ARG A 197 -2.86 32.02 -6.89
C ARG A 197 -2.44 33.40 -7.43
N SER A 198 -1.79 33.50 -8.59
CA SER A 198 -1.30 34.80 -9.11
C SER A 198 -2.01 35.37 -10.34
N SER A 199 -3.12 34.79 -10.81
CA SER A 199 -3.89 35.33 -11.94
C SER A 199 -5.28 35.79 -11.51
N GLY A 200 -5.35 36.87 -10.73
CA GLY A 200 -6.60 37.44 -10.25
C GLY A 200 -6.44 38.88 -9.76
N GLY A 201 -5.73 39.73 -10.51
CA GLY A 201 -5.63 41.15 -10.22
C GLY A 201 -6.70 41.93 -10.97
N TYR A 202 -7.78 42.29 -10.27
CA TYR A 202 -8.73 43.33 -10.68
C TYR A 202 -8.00 44.63 -11.03
N LYS A 203 -8.38 45.28 -12.14
CA LYS A 203 -8.22 46.72 -12.33
C LYS A 203 -9.57 47.34 -12.64
N THR A 204 -10.14 47.96 -11.62
CA THR A 204 -11.12 49.05 -11.71
C THR A 204 -10.38 50.36 -11.98
N ALA A 205 -10.76 51.04 -13.05
CA ALA A 205 -10.98 52.50 -13.18
C ALA A 205 -11.24 52.80 -14.66
#